data_AF-A0A7J4ERM6-F1
#
_entry.id   AF-A0A7J4ERM6-F1
#
_cell.length_a   1.000
_cell.length_b   1.000
_cell.length_c   1.000
_cell.angle_alpha   90.00
_cell.angle_beta   90.00
_cell.angle_gamma   90.00
#
_symmetry.space_group_name_H-M   'P 1'
#
loop_
_entity.id
_entity.type
_entity.pdbx_description
1 polymer ?
#
loop_
_entity_poly.entity_id
_entity_poly.type
_entity_poly.pdbx_seq_one_letter_code
_entity_poly.pdbx_strand_id
1 'polypeptide(L)'
;MSFRDGIKKEFESRNYERILNKANLKRISTTLITFLYEDDLLIFRSSEALGLVCRRIEETDTEFVRIILRRLFWHLNDESGAYCRGAPVGIGEIGRNAKKAFEGFRNMTVSLLDNEEVELKFVIYAIGRAAESLRGAYFDPIEKLILFLKNENPEI
;
A
#
# COMPACT_ATOMS: atom_id res chain seq x y z
N MET A 1 22.84 11.58 -10.81
CA MET A 1 21.87 10.51 -10.48
C MET A 1 20.93 11.06 -9.43
N SER A 2 19.62 11.13 -9.68
CA SER A 2 18.67 11.72 -8.74
C SER A 2 18.50 10.84 -7.49
N PHE A 3 18.00 11.41 -6.38
CA PHE A 3 17.67 10.63 -5.18
C PHE A 3 16.68 9.49 -5.50
N ARG A 4 15.74 9.76 -6.41
CA ARG A 4 14.75 8.79 -6.90
C ARG A 4 15.41 7.65 -7.67
N ASP A 5 16.36 7.94 -8.56
CA ASP A 5 17.11 6.91 -9.31
C ASP A 5 17.92 6.01 -8.37
N GLY A 6 18.47 6.59 -7.29
CA GLY A 6 19.16 5.82 -6.25
C GLY A 6 18.25 4.83 -5.53
N ILE A 7 17.00 5.21 -5.25
CA ILE A 7 16.01 4.29 -4.67
C ILE A 7 15.58 3.22 -5.67
N LYS A 8 15.38 3.58 -6.94
CA LYS A 8 14.96 2.64 -8.00
C LYS A 8 15.94 1.48 -8.16
N LYS A 9 17.25 1.71 -8.06
CA LYS A 9 18.28 0.65 -8.10
C LYS A 9 18.15 -0.38 -6.99
N GLU A 10 17.66 0.00 -5.81
CA GLU A 10 17.49 -0.92 -4.69
C GLU A 10 16.30 -1.89 -4.90
N PHE A 11 15.39 -1.58 -5.84
CA PHE A 11 14.26 -2.47 -6.18
C PHE A 11 14.67 -3.70 -6.98
N GLU A 12 15.74 -3.62 -7.77
CA GLU A 12 16.27 -4.72 -8.59
C GLU A 12 16.73 -5.88 -7.71
N SER A 13 17.39 -5.57 -6.59
CA SER A 13 17.93 -6.58 -5.66
C SER A 13 16.94 -7.03 -4.58
N ARG A 14 15.77 -6.36 -4.44
CA ARG A 14 14.85 -6.47 -3.28
C ARG A 14 15.53 -6.32 -1.92
N ASN A 15 16.72 -5.72 -1.87
CA ASN A 15 17.44 -5.52 -0.62
C ASN A 15 17.05 -4.17 -0.02
N TYR A 16 15.97 -4.17 0.76
CA TYR A 16 15.44 -2.95 1.36
C TYR A 16 16.22 -2.47 2.58
N GLU A 17 17.20 -3.22 3.09
CA GLU A 17 18.04 -2.79 4.23
C GLU A 17 18.78 -1.48 3.92
N ARG A 18 19.22 -1.31 2.68
CA ARG A 18 19.86 -0.06 2.22
C ARG A 18 18.91 1.13 2.23
N ILE A 19 17.61 0.89 2.06
CA ILE A 19 16.57 1.93 2.19
C ILE A 19 16.35 2.24 3.67
N LEU A 20 16.24 1.21 4.52
CA LEU A 20 15.98 1.34 5.95
C LEU A 20 17.12 2.01 6.73
N ASN A 21 18.38 1.86 6.28
CA ASN A 21 19.55 2.46 6.91
C ASN A 21 19.77 3.95 6.59
N LYS A 22 18.88 4.58 5.81
CA LYS A 22 18.99 6.00 5.46
C LYS A 22 18.40 6.89 6.57
N ALA A 23 19.03 8.04 6.80
CA ALA A 23 18.74 8.93 7.93
C ALA A 23 17.35 9.61 7.92
N ASN A 24 16.56 9.52 6.85
CA ASN A 24 15.25 10.20 6.77
C ASN A 24 14.18 9.32 6.10
N LEU A 25 13.64 8.39 6.89
CA LEU A 25 12.60 7.46 6.45
C LEU A 25 11.29 8.16 6.04
N LYS A 26 10.95 9.30 6.66
CA LYS A 26 9.76 10.10 6.30
C LYS A 26 9.87 10.71 4.88
N ARG A 27 11.05 11.20 4.51
CA ARG A 27 11.31 11.67 3.13
C ARG A 27 11.31 10.51 2.14
N ILE A 28 11.84 9.36 2.56
CA ILE A 28 11.87 8.15 1.74
C ILE A 28 10.47 7.64 1.48
N SER A 29 9.59 7.55 2.48
CA SER A 29 8.20 7.12 2.28
C SER A 29 7.50 8.00 1.25
N THR A 30 7.72 9.32 1.31
CA THR A 30 7.18 10.27 0.33
C THR A 30 7.71 10.02 -1.09
N THR A 31 8.98 9.63 -1.22
CA THR A 31 9.58 9.28 -2.51
C THR A 31 9.05 7.93 -3.01
N LEU A 32 8.88 6.94 -2.14
CA LEU A 32 8.33 5.63 -2.48
C LEU A 32 6.92 5.74 -3.06
N ILE A 33 6.08 6.62 -2.50
CA ILE A 33 4.72 6.89 -3.02
C ILE A 33 4.74 7.34 -4.49
N THR A 34 5.79 8.02 -4.95
CA THR A 34 5.87 8.45 -6.37
C THR A 34 5.98 7.29 -7.35
N PHE A 35 6.50 6.14 -6.91
CA PHE A 35 6.59 4.93 -7.75
C PHE A 35 5.27 4.16 -7.84
N LEU A 36 4.26 4.52 -7.04
CA LEU A 36 2.93 3.92 -7.10
C LEU A 36 2.14 4.37 -8.34
N TYR A 37 2.65 5.35 -9.08
CA TYR A 37 2.10 5.84 -10.34
C TYR A 37 2.73 5.19 -11.58
N GLU A 38 3.69 4.28 -11.39
CA GLU A 38 4.51 3.72 -12.47
C GLU A 38 3.98 2.35 -12.92
N ASP A 39 4.82 1.56 -13.61
CA ASP A 39 4.51 0.19 -14.00
C ASP A 39 4.32 -0.76 -12.79
N ASP A 40 3.66 -1.90 -13.03
CA ASP A 40 3.32 -2.89 -11.98
C ASP A 40 4.54 -3.31 -11.16
N LEU A 41 5.69 -3.53 -11.80
CA LEU A 41 6.89 -3.97 -11.09
C LEU A 41 7.34 -2.90 -10.09
N LEU A 42 7.36 -1.63 -10.48
CA LEU A 42 7.69 -0.53 -9.58
C LEU A 42 6.63 -0.33 -8.49
N ILE A 43 5.34 -0.51 -8.79
CA ILE A 43 4.27 -0.47 -7.79
C ILE A 43 4.53 -1.50 -6.69
N PHE A 44 4.72 -2.78 -7.06
CA PHE A 44 4.94 -3.83 -6.08
C PHE A 44 6.22 -3.61 -5.28
N ARG A 45 7.34 -3.30 -5.94
CA ARG A 45 8.64 -3.17 -5.25
C ARG A 45 8.71 -1.96 -4.33
N SER A 46 8.11 -0.84 -4.74
CA SER A 46 8.05 0.36 -3.91
C SER A 46 7.08 0.19 -2.74
N SER A 47 5.97 -0.52 -2.94
CA SER A 47 5.00 -0.83 -1.88
C SER A 47 5.63 -1.72 -0.79
N GLU A 48 6.37 -2.76 -1.17
CA GLU A 48 7.08 -3.62 -0.21
C GLU A 48 8.07 -2.81 0.65
N ALA A 49 8.86 -1.95 0.01
CA ALA A 49 9.74 -1.02 0.71
C ALA A 49 8.96 -0.04 1.61
N LEU A 50 7.83 0.48 1.12
CA LEU A 50 7.00 1.44 1.85
C LEU A 50 6.43 0.82 3.13
N GLY A 51 5.99 -0.44 3.07
CA GLY A 51 5.53 -1.18 4.25
C GLY A 51 6.62 -1.29 5.32
N LEU A 52 7.83 -1.70 4.94
CA LEU A 52 8.98 -1.81 5.86
C LEU A 52 9.40 -0.46 6.43
N VAL A 53 9.43 0.59 5.59
CA VAL A 53 9.72 1.96 6.02
C VAL A 53 8.66 2.44 7.02
N CYS A 54 7.37 2.19 6.75
CA CYS A 54 6.29 2.58 7.64
C CYS A 54 6.32 1.82 8.96
N ARG A 55 6.70 0.53 8.98
CA ARG A 55 6.95 -0.21 10.22
C ARG A 55 7.97 0.49 11.11
N ARG A 56 9.10 0.90 10.52
CA ARG A 56 10.17 1.59 11.24
C ARG A 56 9.75 2.99 11.71
N ILE A 57 8.94 3.70 10.93
CA ILE A 57 8.38 4.98 11.35
C ILE A 57 7.38 4.78 12.50
N GLU A 58 6.51 3.77 12.43
CA GLU A 58 5.47 3.48 13.43
C GLU A 58 6.03 3.31 14.84
N GLU A 59 7.25 2.78 14.98
CA GLU A 59 7.99 2.63 16.25
C GLU A 59 8.13 3.95 17.01
N THR A 60 8.16 5.08 16.31
CA THR A 60 8.40 6.41 16.89
C THR A 60 7.29 7.42 16.59
N ASP A 61 6.56 7.25 15.49
CA ASP A 61 5.54 8.19 15.02
C ASP A 61 4.44 7.46 14.23
N THR A 62 3.54 6.81 14.97
CA THR A 62 2.36 6.15 14.41
C THR A 62 1.48 7.11 13.61
N GLU A 63 1.36 8.37 14.02
CA GLU A 63 0.48 9.34 13.36
C GLU A 63 0.99 9.71 11.97
N PHE A 64 2.31 9.79 11.78
CA PHE A 64 2.88 9.99 10.44
C PHE A 64 2.52 8.86 9.47
N VAL A 65 2.46 7.61 9.93
CA VAL A 65 2.01 6.49 9.09
C VAL A 65 0.52 6.62 8.75
N ARG A 66 -0.31 7.11 9.68
CA ARG A 66 -1.73 7.39 9.40
C ARG A 66 -1.91 8.54 8.41
N ILE A 67 -1.03 9.55 8.44
CA ILE A 67 -1.01 10.60 7.40
C ILE A 67 -0.73 9.99 6.02
N ILE A 68 0.22 9.06 5.93
CA ILE A 68 0.50 8.34 4.67
C ILE A 68 -0.74 7.56 4.21
N LEU A 69 -1.38 6.79 5.10
CA LEU A 69 -2.58 6.03 4.77
C LEU A 69 -3.71 6.93 4.27
N ARG A 70 -4.03 8.03 4.98
CA ARG A 70 -5.03 9.02 4.54
C ARG A 70 -4.71 9.58 3.17
N ARG A 71 -3.44 9.90 2.91
CA ARG A 71 -2.98 10.38 1.61
C ARG A 71 -3.18 9.34 0.51
N LEU A 72 -2.88 8.07 0.76
CA LEU A 72 -3.09 7.00 -0.23
C LEU A 72 -4.57 6.79 -0.55
N PHE A 73 -5.44 6.82 0.45
CA PHE A 73 -6.90 6.79 0.22
C PHE A 73 -7.38 8.02 -0.55
N TRP A 74 -6.84 9.20 -0.27
CA TRP A 74 -7.17 10.41 -1.03
C TRP A 74 -6.77 10.29 -2.50
N HIS A 75 -5.61 9.68 -2.79
CA HIS A 75 -5.14 9.45 -4.17
C HIS A 75 -5.98 8.45 -4.98
N LEU A 76 -6.89 7.72 -4.32
CA LEU A 76 -7.85 6.83 -4.98
C LEU A 76 -9.14 7.54 -5.39
N ASN A 77 -9.31 8.81 -5.02
CA ASN A 77 -10.48 9.61 -5.37
C ASN A 77 -10.19 10.38 -6.68
N ASP A 78 -11.16 10.41 -7.59
CA ASP A 78 -11.10 11.19 -8.83
C ASP A 78 -10.87 12.71 -8.61
N GLU A 79 -11.32 13.25 -7.47
CA GLU A 79 -11.08 14.65 -7.08
C GLU A 79 -9.61 14.97 -6.77
N SER A 80 -8.75 13.96 -6.64
CA SER A 80 -7.34 14.15 -6.30
C SER A 80 -6.52 14.82 -7.41
N GLY A 81 -7.03 14.87 -8.64
CA GLY A 81 -6.36 15.43 -9.81
C GLY A 81 -5.20 14.57 -10.35
N ALA A 82 -4.85 13.49 -9.67
CA ALA A 82 -3.87 12.49 -10.10
C ALA A 82 -4.14 11.15 -9.42
N TYR A 83 -5.04 10.36 -10.02
CA TYR A 83 -5.39 9.03 -9.55
C TYR A 83 -4.16 8.11 -9.45
N CYS A 84 -3.99 7.46 -8.30
CA CYS A 84 -2.85 6.58 -8.02
C CYS A 84 -3.28 5.12 -8.00
N ARG A 85 -3.23 4.46 -9.16
CA ARG A 85 -3.63 3.05 -9.29
C ARG A 85 -2.89 2.09 -8.36
N GLY A 86 -1.62 2.38 -8.03
CA GLY A 86 -0.82 1.56 -7.12
C GLY A 86 -1.08 1.81 -5.63
N ALA A 87 -1.92 2.78 -5.26
CA ALA A 87 -2.23 3.10 -3.86
C ALA A 87 -2.76 1.91 -3.04
N PRO A 88 -3.64 1.01 -3.56
CA PRO A 88 -4.14 -0.12 -2.79
C PRO A 88 -2.99 -1.06 -2.38
N VAL A 89 -2.05 -1.32 -3.28
CA VAL A 89 -0.86 -2.15 -3.00
C VAL A 89 -0.04 -1.55 -1.86
N GLY A 90 0.21 -0.24 -1.89
CA GLY A 90 0.89 0.48 -0.82
C GLY A 90 0.15 0.39 0.52
N ILE A 91 -1.19 0.55 0.51
CA ILE A 91 -2.05 0.40 1.69
C ILE A 91 -1.92 -1.02 2.28
N GLY A 92 -1.96 -2.05 1.45
CA GLY A 92 -1.82 -3.45 1.87
C GLY A 92 -0.46 -3.76 2.50
N GLU A 93 0.63 -3.26 1.91
CA GLU A 93 1.97 -3.45 2.47
C GLU A 93 2.17 -2.69 3.79
N ILE A 94 1.58 -1.50 3.93
CA ILE A 94 1.54 -0.79 5.22
C ILE A 94 0.70 -1.60 6.21
N GLY A 95 -0.47 -2.10 5.82
CA GLY A 95 -1.33 -2.92 6.69
C GLY A 95 -0.65 -4.20 7.18
N ARG A 96 0.19 -4.82 6.35
CA ARG A 96 1.02 -5.96 6.73
C ARG A 96 2.06 -5.62 7.81
N ASN A 97 2.69 -4.46 7.71
CA ASN A 97 3.93 -4.15 8.42
C ASN A 97 3.77 -3.13 9.57
N ALA A 98 2.76 -2.28 9.55
CA ALA A 98 2.50 -1.19 10.50
C ALA A 98 1.05 -1.29 11.04
N LYS A 99 0.80 -2.32 11.86
CA LYS A 99 -0.55 -2.75 12.25
C LYS A 99 -1.28 -1.70 13.10
N LYS A 100 -0.56 -0.96 13.95
CA LYS A 100 -1.15 0.02 14.89
C LYS A 100 -1.69 1.26 14.17
N ALA A 101 -1.01 1.71 13.12
CA ALA A 101 -1.45 2.80 12.28
C ALA A 101 -2.62 2.34 11.39
N PHE A 102 -2.55 1.11 10.87
CA PHE A 102 -3.54 0.56 9.96
C PHE A 102 -4.89 0.22 10.60
N GLU A 103 -4.96 0.03 11.91
CA GLU A 103 -6.17 -0.43 12.62
C GLU A 103 -7.45 0.36 12.26
N GLY A 104 -7.36 1.68 12.14
CA GLY A 104 -8.48 2.55 11.78
C GLY A 104 -8.87 2.54 10.29
N PHE A 105 -8.10 1.86 9.44
CA PHE A 105 -8.28 1.82 7.99
C PHE A 105 -8.78 0.48 7.48
N ARG A 106 -8.90 -0.54 8.35
CA ARG A 106 -9.30 -1.91 7.97
C ARG A 106 -10.57 -1.96 7.14
N ASN A 107 -11.63 -1.32 7.64
CA ASN A 107 -12.93 -1.30 6.96
C ASN A 107 -12.86 -0.50 5.64
N MET A 108 -12.09 0.60 5.60
CA MET A 108 -11.88 1.37 4.37
C MET A 108 -11.15 0.56 3.31
N THR A 109 -10.15 -0.25 3.71
CA THR A 109 -9.44 -1.14 2.78
C THR A 109 -10.37 -2.22 2.24
N VAL A 110 -11.22 -2.83 3.08
CA VAL A 110 -12.17 -3.85 2.65
C VAL A 110 -13.25 -3.27 1.74
N SER A 111 -13.73 -2.05 2.00
CA SER A 111 -14.74 -1.38 1.16
C SER A 111 -14.22 -1.02 -0.23
N LEU A 112 -12.89 -1.02 -0.47
CA LEU A 112 -12.36 -0.85 -1.82
C LEU A 112 -12.80 -1.97 -2.78
N LEU A 113 -13.21 -3.15 -2.28
CA LEU A 113 -13.77 -4.21 -3.13
C LEU A 113 -15.09 -3.81 -3.80
N ASP A 114 -15.79 -2.81 -3.26
CA ASP A 114 -17.06 -2.30 -3.81
C ASP A 114 -16.84 -1.02 -4.64
N ASN A 115 -15.60 -0.54 -4.80
CA ASN A 115 -15.31 0.68 -5.54
C ASN A 115 -15.00 0.34 -7.01
N GLU A 116 -15.79 0.88 -7.94
CA GLU A 116 -15.63 0.63 -9.37
C GLU A 116 -14.45 1.40 -10.00
N GLU A 117 -13.94 2.43 -9.33
CA GLU A 117 -12.81 3.25 -9.78
C GLU A 117 -11.45 2.59 -9.52
N VAL A 118 -11.40 1.52 -8.71
CA VAL A 118 -10.15 0.85 -8.35
C VAL A 118 -9.85 -0.39 -9.18
N GLU A 119 -8.57 -0.58 -9.50
CA GLU A 119 -8.11 -1.83 -10.09
C GLU A 119 -8.25 -2.97 -9.06
N LEU A 120 -9.28 -3.80 -9.22
CA LEU A 120 -9.66 -4.84 -8.27
C LEU A 120 -8.51 -5.80 -7.93
N LYS A 121 -7.64 -6.16 -8.88
CA LYS A 121 -6.47 -7.02 -8.66
C LYS A 121 -5.53 -6.47 -7.57
N PHE A 122 -5.36 -5.15 -7.51
CA PHE A 122 -4.52 -4.51 -6.50
C PHE A 122 -5.20 -4.47 -5.14
N VAL A 123 -6.52 -4.33 -5.10
CA VAL A 123 -7.30 -4.40 -3.85
C VAL A 123 -7.23 -5.81 -3.27
N ILE A 124 -7.46 -6.84 -4.09
CA ILE A 124 -7.39 -8.24 -3.67
C ILE A 124 -5.98 -8.56 -3.15
N TYR A 125 -4.94 -8.17 -3.89
CA TYR A 125 -3.55 -8.29 -3.43
C TYR A 125 -3.34 -7.60 -2.08
N ALA A 126 -3.82 -6.36 -1.93
CA ALA A 126 -3.67 -5.57 -0.70
C ALA A 126 -4.32 -6.25 0.51
N ILE A 127 -5.54 -6.79 0.33
CA ILE A 127 -6.26 -7.54 1.36
C ILE A 127 -5.48 -8.81 1.73
N GLY A 128 -4.99 -9.56 0.74
CA GLY A 128 -4.17 -10.74 0.98
C GLY A 128 -2.90 -10.43 1.77
N ARG A 129 -2.20 -9.34 1.45
CA ARG A 129 -1.00 -8.91 2.18
C ARG A 129 -1.30 -8.45 3.60
N ALA A 130 -2.43 -7.79 3.81
CA ALA A 130 -2.86 -7.28 5.11
C ALA A 130 -3.76 -8.26 5.88
N ALA A 131 -3.91 -9.51 5.44
CA ALA A 131 -4.93 -10.45 5.94
C ALA A 131 -4.93 -10.62 7.47
N GLU A 132 -3.75 -10.71 8.10
CA GLU A 132 -3.66 -10.78 9.57
C GLU A 132 -4.21 -9.53 10.25
N SER A 133 -3.93 -8.36 9.70
CA SER A 133 -4.38 -7.07 10.24
C SER A 133 -5.85 -6.83 9.97
N LEU A 134 -6.42 -7.45 8.94
CA LEU A 134 -7.83 -7.36 8.60
C LEU A 134 -8.72 -8.34 9.36
N ARG A 135 -8.15 -9.23 10.18
CA ARG A 135 -8.95 -10.11 11.06
C ARG A 135 -9.87 -9.27 11.96
N GLY A 136 -11.14 -9.63 11.99
CA GLY A 136 -12.16 -8.92 12.77
C GLY A 136 -12.53 -7.54 12.23
N ALA A 137 -12.23 -7.24 10.96
CA ALA A 137 -12.87 -6.12 10.27
C ALA A 137 -14.40 -6.30 10.28
N TYR A 138 -15.14 -5.18 10.33
CA TYR A 138 -16.60 -5.20 10.36
C TYR A 138 -17.17 -5.78 9.06
N PHE A 139 -16.59 -5.36 7.93
CA PHE A 139 -16.83 -6.02 6.65
C PHE A 139 -15.91 -7.22 6.59
N ASP A 140 -16.48 -8.44 6.55
CA ASP A 140 -15.67 -9.65 6.46
C ASP A 140 -14.99 -9.71 5.08
N PRO A 141 -13.65 -9.64 5.02
CA PRO A 141 -12.93 -9.75 3.74
C PRO A 141 -13.19 -11.08 3.05
N ILE A 142 -13.42 -12.18 3.78
CA ILE A 142 -13.64 -13.51 3.19
C ILE A 142 -14.97 -13.55 2.45
N GLU A 143 -16.05 -13.07 3.07
CA GLU A 143 -17.39 -13.05 2.46
C GLU A 143 -17.38 -12.25 1.15
N LYS A 144 -16.69 -11.11 1.13
CA LYS A 144 -16.55 -10.29 -0.08
C LYS A 144 -15.64 -10.94 -1.12
N LEU A 145 -14.50 -11.50 -0.72
CA LEU A 145 -13.55 -12.11 -1.66
C LEU A 145 -14.13 -13.33 -2.39
N ILE A 146 -14.97 -14.12 -1.73
CA ILE A 146 -15.60 -15.31 -2.34
C ILE A 146 -16.41 -14.96 -3.59
N LEU A 147 -17.01 -13.77 -3.64
CA LEU A 147 -17.79 -13.30 -4.79
C LEU A 147 -16.95 -13.18 -6.06
N PHE A 148 -15.64 -12.96 -5.92
CA PHE A 148 -14.72 -12.77 -7.05
C PHE A 148 -14.10 -14.08 -7.56
N LEU A 149 -14.28 -15.22 -6.87
CA LEU A 149 -13.74 -16.52 -7.32
C LEU A 149 -14.31 -17.01 -8.66
N LYS A 150 -15.43 -16.44 -9.11
CA LYS A 150 -16.09 -16.74 -10.39
C LYS A 150 -15.96 -15.60 -11.39
N ASN A 151 -15.05 -14.66 -11.17
CA ASN A 151 -14.86 -13.54 -12.08
C ASN A 151 -14.40 -14.04 -13.46
N GLU A 152 -14.90 -13.43 -14.52
CA GLU A 152 -14.53 -13.78 -15.89
C GLU A 152 -13.13 -13.24 -16.27
N ASN A 153 -12.66 -12.20 -15.57
CA ASN A 153 -11.32 -11.67 -15.74
C ASN A 153 -10.30 -12.58 -15.01
N PRO A 154 -9.36 -13.23 -15.72
CA PRO A 154 -8.39 -14.16 -15.11
C PRO A 154 -7.32 -13.47 -14.24
N GLU A 155 -7.22 -12.13 -14.25
CA GLU A 155 -6.37 -11.39 -13.32
C GLU A 155 -6.99 -11.23 -11.91
N ILE A 156 -8.27 -11.59 -11.76
CA ILE A 156 -9.09 -11.49 -10.53
C ILE A 156 -9.37 -12.89 -10.00
#